data_AF-A0A1F6BZ28-F1
#
_entry.id   AF-A0A1F6BZ28-F1
#
_cell.length_a   1.000
_cell.length_b   1.000
_cell.length_c   1.000
_cell.angle_alpha   90.00
_cell.angle_beta   90.00
_cell.angle_gamma   90.00
#
_symmetry.space_group_name_H-M   'P 1'
#
loop_
_entity.id
_entity.type
_entity.pdbx_description
1 polymer ?
#
loop_
_entity_poly.entity_id
_entity_poly.type
_entity_poly.pdbx_seq_one_letter_code
_entity_poly.pdbx_strand_id
1 'polypeptide(L)'
;MRNTHHFHLKKFVDSDCFVVSGASGFTPLESVVAHNGNKSHARERGALSSLTGFTLIEVCITVGLVALLSVSLFFIVSPAKRFADARNQKRLSDVNAVLNAVSQNIGDYKGTFFCPSGPIPIATSTRMASGAGSYNIFPCIYPAYIQQIPFDPQVIGAHFTSISDYDLGYFIVLNTANNRVTVSAPFAEDGANIFATR
;
A
#
# COMPACT_ATOMS: atom_id res chain seq x y z
N MET A 1 50.18 10.77 16.78
CA MET A 1 48.90 11.44 17.08
C MET A 1 47.79 10.54 16.56
N ARG A 2 47.09 9.87 17.49
CA ARG A 2 45.99 8.93 17.18
C ARG A 2 44.72 9.76 17.04
N ASN A 3 43.90 9.47 16.04
CA ASN A 3 42.47 9.77 16.15
C ASN A 3 41.67 8.62 15.52
N THR A 4 40.96 7.91 16.38
CA THR A 4 40.13 6.73 16.13
C THR A 4 38.80 7.00 16.82
N HIS A 5 37.73 7.31 16.08
CA HIS A 5 36.35 7.31 16.56
C HIS A 5 35.44 7.33 15.32
N HIS A 6 34.31 6.64 15.19
CA HIS A 6 33.71 5.54 15.93
C HIS A 6 32.59 5.05 14.99
N PHE A 7 32.63 3.79 14.57
CA PHE A 7 31.58 3.14 13.80
C PHE A 7 30.36 2.96 14.72
N HIS A 8 29.17 3.40 14.30
CA HIS A 8 27.93 3.14 15.05
C HIS A 8 26.89 2.50 14.15
N LEU A 9 26.78 1.17 14.29
CA LEU A 9 25.63 0.39 13.86
C LEU A 9 24.41 0.80 14.71
N LYS A 10 23.27 1.01 14.07
CA LYS A 10 21.95 0.88 14.70
C LYS A 10 21.00 0.24 13.70
N LYS A 11 20.76 -1.06 13.89
CA LYS A 11 19.51 -1.69 13.47
C LYS A 11 18.45 -1.30 14.51
N PHE A 12 17.32 -0.77 14.07
CA PHE A 12 16.06 -0.94 14.77
C PHE A 12 14.95 -1.03 13.72
N VAL A 13 14.29 -2.18 13.74
CA VAL A 13 13.01 -2.47 13.10
C VAL A 13 11.94 -1.94 14.03
N ASP A 14 10.96 -1.19 13.50
CA ASP A 14 9.58 -0.97 13.98
C ASP A 14 8.89 -0.29 12.78
N SER A 15 7.92 -0.83 12.02
CA SER A 15 6.64 -1.48 12.36
C SER A 15 5.82 -0.65 13.34
N ASP A 16 4.89 0.14 12.79
CA ASP A 16 3.57 0.57 13.32
C ASP A 16 3.31 2.05 12.99
N CYS A 17 2.42 2.33 12.04
CA CYS A 17 0.97 2.43 12.20
C CYS A 17 0.56 3.86 12.64
N PHE A 18 0.00 4.57 11.66
CA PHE A 18 -0.96 5.68 11.76
C PHE A 18 -1.33 6.16 13.18
N VAL A 19 -0.72 7.26 13.61
CA VAL A 19 -1.13 7.98 14.83
C VAL A 19 -2.20 9.01 14.46
N VAL A 20 -3.43 8.77 14.94
CA VAL A 20 -4.50 9.76 15.00
C VAL A 20 -4.14 10.83 16.04
N SER A 21 -4.20 12.08 15.60
CA SER A 21 -4.02 13.30 16.40
C SER A 21 -5.04 13.36 17.56
N GLY A 22 -4.56 13.26 18.81
CA GLY A 22 -5.32 13.47 20.03
C GLY A 22 -4.79 14.67 20.80
N ALA A 23 -5.63 15.70 20.95
CA ALA A 23 -5.32 16.97 21.57
C ALA A 23 -4.96 16.85 23.06
N SER A 24 -3.86 17.50 23.45
CA SER A 24 -3.47 17.74 24.84
C SER A 24 -3.80 19.19 25.23
N GLY A 25 -4.50 19.38 26.35
CA GLY A 25 -4.40 20.63 27.10
C GLY A 25 -5.69 21.08 27.76
N PHE A 26 -5.92 20.67 29.01
CA PHE A 26 -6.62 21.48 30.00
C PHE A 26 -6.06 21.15 31.38
N THR A 27 -5.44 22.15 32.01
CA THR A 27 -4.93 22.12 33.38
C THR A 27 -6.07 22.22 34.40
N PRO A 28 -5.91 21.66 35.62
CA PRO A 28 -6.85 21.82 36.72
C PRO A 28 -6.52 23.10 37.52
N LEU A 29 -7.51 23.66 38.25
CA LEU A 29 -7.43 24.08 39.67
C LEU A 29 -8.66 24.91 40.11
N GLU A 30 -8.97 24.76 41.40
CA GLU A 30 -9.96 25.44 42.28
C GLU A 30 -11.44 25.08 42.13
N SER A 31 -12.10 24.44 43.13
CA SER A 31 -12.34 24.79 44.55
C SER A 31 -13.32 25.95 44.74
N VAL A 32 -14.60 25.64 45.04
CA VAL A 32 -15.51 26.39 45.95
C VAL A 32 -16.63 25.45 46.47
N VAL A 33 -16.47 25.08 47.74
CA VAL A 33 -17.44 25.00 48.87
C VAL A 33 -18.94 24.73 48.63
N ALA A 34 -19.35 23.59 49.22
CA ALA A 34 -20.54 23.24 50.02
C ALA A 34 -21.91 23.93 49.83
N HIS A 35 -22.92 23.09 49.56
CA HIS A 35 -24.31 23.29 50.02
C HIS A 35 -24.85 22.06 50.78
N ASN A 36 -25.00 22.26 52.09
CA ASN A 36 -26.11 21.90 52.98
C ASN A 36 -27.01 20.68 52.65
N GLY A 37 -26.84 19.64 53.47
CA GLY A 37 -27.89 18.93 54.21
C GLY A 37 -29.25 18.65 53.57
N ASN A 38 -29.45 17.38 53.16
CA ASN A 38 -30.69 16.68 53.46
C ASN A 38 -30.41 15.18 53.69
N LYS A 39 -30.74 14.67 54.87
CA LYS A 39 -30.75 13.24 55.18
C LYS A 39 -32.10 12.69 54.74
N SER A 40 -32.16 11.79 53.76
CA SER A 40 -33.33 10.92 53.64
C SER A 40 -33.04 9.68 52.79
N HIS A 41 -33.05 8.55 53.49
CA HIS A 41 -33.39 7.21 53.00
C HIS A 41 -32.43 6.56 52.01
N ALA A 42 -31.54 5.75 52.60
CA ALA A 42 -31.05 4.52 51.99
C ALA A 42 -32.19 3.81 51.24
N ARG A 43 -32.05 3.74 49.93
CA ARG A 43 -32.77 2.78 49.11
C ARG A 43 -31.74 2.25 48.13
N GLU A 44 -31.13 1.15 48.54
CA GLU A 44 -30.37 0.26 47.68
C GLU A 44 -31.20 0.03 46.41
N ARG A 45 -30.88 0.74 45.34
CA ARG A 45 -31.27 0.30 44.01
C ARG A 45 -30.29 -0.81 43.70
N GLY A 46 -30.68 -2.02 44.08
CA GLY A 46 -30.01 -3.23 43.65
C GLY A 46 -29.69 -3.08 42.16
N ALA A 47 -28.42 -3.24 41.84
CA ALA A 47 -28.00 -3.47 40.48
C ALA A 47 -28.81 -4.68 39.99
N LEU A 48 -29.91 -4.42 39.30
CA LEU A 48 -30.71 -5.46 38.68
C LEU A 48 -29.89 -5.91 37.48
N SER A 49 -28.92 -6.80 37.75
CA SER A 49 -28.20 -7.52 36.73
C SER A 49 -29.23 -8.36 36.00
N SER A 50 -29.78 -7.82 34.91
CA SER A 50 -30.61 -8.58 33.98
C SER A 50 -29.68 -9.55 33.27
N LEU A 51 -29.41 -10.69 33.91
CA LEU A 51 -28.96 -11.88 33.22
C LEU A 51 -30.17 -12.46 32.50
N THR A 52 -30.51 -11.80 31.39
CA THR A 52 -31.44 -12.31 30.39
C THR A 52 -30.77 -13.50 29.73
N GLY A 53 -31.25 -14.69 30.07
CA GLY A 53 -30.79 -15.94 29.45
C GLY A 53 -31.31 -16.06 28.03
N PHE A 54 -30.48 -16.58 27.12
CA PHE A 54 -30.89 -16.94 25.77
C PHE A 54 -31.94 -18.06 25.80
N THR A 55 -32.99 -17.95 24.99
CA THR A 55 -33.94 -19.05 24.84
C THR A 55 -33.32 -20.19 24.03
N LEU A 56 -33.63 -21.44 24.35
CA LEU A 56 -33.10 -22.60 23.61
C LEU A 56 -33.49 -22.57 22.13
N ILE A 57 -34.69 -22.08 21.83
CA ILE A 57 -35.18 -21.96 20.45
C ILE A 57 -34.41 -20.88 19.66
N GLU A 58 -34.04 -19.78 20.30
CA GLU A 58 -33.27 -18.70 19.68
C GLU A 58 -31.86 -19.16 19.31
N VAL A 59 -31.19 -19.91 20.21
CA VAL A 59 -29.89 -20.50 19.90
C VAL A 59 -30.01 -21.52 18.78
N CYS A 60 -31.07 -22.34 18.78
CA CYS A 60 -31.30 -23.37 17.76
C CYS A 60 -31.49 -22.78 16.36
N ILE A 61 -32.33 -21.75 16.23
CA ILE A 61 -32.56 -21.06 14.95
C ILE A 61 -31.27 -20.36 14.49
N THR A 62 -30.52 -19.76 15.41
CA THR A 62 -29.27 -19.03 15.08
C THR A 62 -28.19 -19.96 14.55
N VAL A 63 -27.92 -21.08 15.23
CA VAL A 63 -26.91 -22.04 14.75
C VAL A 63 -27.32 -22.68 13.43
N GLY A 64 -28.62 -22.91 13.21
CA GLY A 64 -29.15 -23.38 11.93
C GLY A 64 -28.92 -22.38 10.79
N LEU A 65 -29.18 -21.09 11.04
CA LEU A 65 -28.97 -20.04 10.04
C LEU A 65 -27.49 -19.82 9.74
N VAL A 66 -26.64 -19.78 10.77
CA VAL A 66 -25.18 -19.62 10.59
C VAL A 66 -24.59 -20.80 9.82
N ALA A 67 -25.04 -22.04 10.09
CA ALA A 67 -24.61 -23.21 9.33
C ALA A 67 -24.99 -23.08 7.84
N LEU A 68 -26.21 -22.64 7.55
CA LEU A 68 -26.69 -22.46 6.18
C LEU A 68 -25.90 -21.37 5.43
N LEU A 69 -25.62 -20.23 6.08
CA LEU A 69 -24.84 -19.14 5.48
C LEU A 69 -23.36 -19.50 5.29
N SER A 70 -22.78 -20.28 6.20
CA SER A 70 -21.37 -20.65 6.13
C SER A 70 -21.07 -21.59 4.96
N VAL A 71 -21.97 -22.53 4.67
CA VAL A 71 -21.82 -23.47 3.55
C VAL A 71 -21.81 -22.75 2.21
N SER A 72 -22.69 -21.76 2.00
CA SER A 72 -22.75 -21.04 0.72
C SER A 72 -21.51 -20.17 0.46
N LEU A 73 -20.95 -19.57 1.50
CA LEU A 73 -19.76 -18.72 1.38
C LEU A 73 -18.52 -19.49 0.91
N PHE A 74 -18.40 -20.77 1.29
CA PHE A 74 -17.32 -21.64 0.85
C PHE A 74 -17.30 -21.84 -0.68
N PHE A 75 -18.47 -21.86 -1.32
CA PHE A 75 -18.56 -21.98 -2.78
C PHE A 75 -18.24 -20.66 -3.51
N ILE A 76 -18.36 -19.51 -2.85
CA ILE A 76 -18.24 -18.19 -3.50
C ILE A 76 -16.80 -17.67 -3.48
N VAL A 77 -16.00 -17.99 -2.46
CA VAL A 77 -14.65 -17.40 -2.28
C VAL A 77 -13.57 -18.37 -2.73
N SER A 78 -12.93 -18.09 -3.86
CA SER A 78 -11.64 -18.68 -4.20
C SER A 78 -10.52 -17.91 -3.48
N PRO A 79 -9.79 -18.50 -2.52
CA PRO A 79 -8.65 -17.83 -1.87
C PRO A 79 -7.59 -17.42 -2.89
N ALA A 80 -7.35 -18.26 -3.89
CA ALA A 80 -6.40 -18.01 -4.96
C ALA A 80 -6.71 -16.73 -5.73
N LYS A 81 -7.99 -16.49 -6.05
CA LYS A 81 -8.42 -15.27 -6.75
C LYS A 81 -8.14 -14.01 -5.94
N ARG A 82 -8.39 -14.03 -4.63
CA ARG A 82 -8.12 -12.89 -3.74
C ARG A 82 -6.64 -12.52 -3.68
N PHE A 83 -5.75 -13.52 -3.73
CA PHE A 83 -4.31 -13.25 -3.82
C PHE A 83 -3.90 -12.69 -5.19
N ALA A 84 -4.46 -13.21 -6.28
CA ALA A 84 -4.23 -12.69 -7.63
C ALA A 84 -4.69 -11.23 -7.75
N ASP A 85 -5.88 -10.90 -7.24
CA ASP A 85 -6.41 -9.53 -7.19
C ASP A 85 -5.48 -8.61 -6.39
N ALA A 86 -4.99 -9.04 -5.22
CA ALA A 86 -4.07 -8.25 -4.42
C ALA A 86 -2.74 -7.97 -5.14
N ARG A 87 -2.18 -8.96 -5.84
CA ARG A 87 -0.97 -8.79 -6.67
C ARG A 87 -1.23 -7.89 -7.88
N ASN A 88 -2.39 -8.00 -8.52
CA ASN A 88 -2.79 -7.10 -9.59
C ASN A 88 -2.93 -5.65 -9.09
N GLN A 89 -3.47 -5.42 -7.89
CA GLN A 89 -3.48 -4.08 -7.28
C GLN A 89 -2.06 -3.56 -6.99
N LYS A 90 -1.16 -4.43 -6.53
CA LYS A 90 0.27 -4.11 -6.38
C LYS A 90 0.88 -3.67 -7.72
N ARG A 91 0.68 -4.43 -8.80
CA ARG A 91 1.16 -4.09 -10.15
C ARG A 91 0.63 -2.74 -10.63
N LEU A 92 -0.66 -2.47 -10.40
CA LEU A 92 -1.27 -1.18 -10.76
C LEU A 92 -0.63 -0.03 -9.99
N SER A 93 -0.38 -0.20 -8.69
CA SER A 93 0.31 0.80 -7.88
C SER A 93 1.74 1.03 -8.37
N ASP A 94 2.46 -0.05 -8.71
CA ASP A 94 3.84 0.01 -9.18
C ASP A 94 3.96 0.71 -10.53
N VAL A 95 3.08 0.36 -11.48
CA VAL A 95 2.97 1.02 -12.79
C VAL A 95 2.68 2.52 -12.65
N ASN A 96 1.77 2.89 -11.73
CA ASN A 96 1.48 4.30 -11.44
C ASN A 96 2.65 5.03 -10.78
N ALA A 97 3.39 4.37 -9.89
CA ALA A 97 4.57 4.96 -9.25
C ALA A 97 5.65 5.30 -10.29
N VAL A 98 5.95 4.37 -11.21
CA VAL A 98 6.89 4.63 -12.32
C VAL A 98 6.37 5.75 -13.22
N LEU A 99 5.09 5.72 -13.60
CA LEU A 99 4.53 6.72 -14.49
C LEU A 99 4.50 8.12 -13.86
N ASN A 100 4.24 8.23 -12.55
CA ASN A 100 4.33 9.49 -11.82
C ASN A 100 5.77 10.03 -11.80
N ALA A 101 6.77 9.16 -11.58
CA ALA A 101 8.17 9.56 -11.61
C ALA A 101 8.61 10.04 -13.01
N VAL A 102 8.18 9.35 -14.06
CA VAL A 102 8.39 9.79 -15.45
C VAL A 102 7.70 11.13 -15.72
N SER A 103 6.47 11.32 -15.22
CA SER A 103 5.73 12.57 -15.40
C SER A 103 6.40 13.75 -14.68
N GLN A 104 6.98 13.52 -13.50
CA GLN A 104 7.75 14.54 -12.78
C GLN A 104 9.03 14.91 -13.52
N ASN A 105 9.77 13.92 -14.05
CA ASN A 105 10.92 14.17 -14.92
C ASN A 105 10.52 15.07 -16.12
N ILE A 106 9.46 14.71 -16.84
CA ILE A 106 8.95 15.52 -17.96
C ILE A 106 8.61 16.95 -17.51
N GLY A 107 8.00 17.11 -16.33
CA GLY A 107 7.67 18.41 -15.74
C GLY A 107 8.90 19.29 -15.51
N ASP A 108 9.95 18.73 -14.93
CA ASP A 108 11.20 19.45 -14.62
C ASP A 108 11.97 19.85 -15.89
N TYR A 109 11.92 19.01 -16.91
CA TYR A 109 12.63 19.21 -18.17
C TYR A 109 11.73 19.87 -19.25
N LYS A 110 10.89 20.83 -18.85
CA LYS A 110 10.08 21.69 -19.72
C LYS A 110 9.19 20.93 -20.71
N GLY A 111 8.60 19.81 -20.28
CA GLY A 111 7.73 18.99 -21.10
C GLY A 111 8.46 17.97 -21.98
N THR A 112 9.78 17.82 -21.85
CA THR A 112 10.56 16.80 -22.54
C THR A 112 11.09 15.78 -21.54
N PHE A 113 10.95 14.49 -21.83
CA PHE A 113 11.56 13.46 -20.99
C PHE A 113 13.08 13.47 -21.16
N PHE A 114 13.82 13.62 -20.07
CA PHE A 114 15.28 13.62 -20.07
C PHE A 114 15.81 12.35 -19.40
N CYS A 115 16.63 11.59 -20.13
CA CYS A 115 17.33 10.45 -19.57
C CYS A 115 18.69 10.20 -20.24
N PRO A 116 19.74 9.85 -19.46
CA PRO A 116 21.01 9.38 -20.00
C PRO A 116 20.89 8.17 -20.94
N SER A 117 19.89 7.30 -20.72
CA SER A 117 19.64 6.10 -21.54
C SER A 117 18.92 6.40 -22.86
N GLY A 118 18.65 7.68 -23.17
CA GLY A 118 17.94 8.10 -24.37
C GLY A 118 16.44 8.35 -24.16
N PRO A 119 15.70 8.69 -25.23
CA PRO A 119 14.26 8.93 -25.15
C PRO A 119 13.48 7.64 -24.89
N ILE A 120 12.24 7.79 -24.42
CA ILE A 120 11.32 6.66 -24.24
C ILE A 120 11.07 5.98 -25.60
N PRO A 121 11.09 4.63 -25.69
CA PRO A 121 10.81 3.91 -26.94
C PRO A 121 9.44 4.21 -27.55
N ILE A 122 9.37 4.45 -28.88
CA ILE A 122 8.19 5.02 -29.58
C ILE A 122 7.40 4.07 -30.51
N ALA A 123 7.75 2.79 -30.56
CA ALA A 123 7.10 1.82 -31.47
C ALA A 123 6.81 0.47 -30.81
N THR A 124 7.74 0.00 -29.97
CA THR A 124 7.62 -1.30 -29.31
C THR A 124 7.63 -1.09 -27.81
N SER A 125 6.63 -1.66 -27.12
CA SER A 125 6.64 -1.75 -25.66
C SER A 125 7.91 -2.47 -25.22
N THR A 126 8.78 -1.75 -24.53
CA THR A 126 10.13 -2.22 -24.21
C THR A 126 10.24 -2.49 -22.73
N ARG A 127 10.87 -3.61 -22.39
CA ARG A 127 11.04 -4.03 -21.00
C ARG A 127 11.99 -3.09 -20.26
N MET A 128 11.64 -2.72 -19.04
CA MET A 128 12.48 -1.85 -18.20
C MET A 128 13.45 -2.70 -17.36
N ALA A 129 14.72 -2.72 -17.77
CA ALA A 129 15.80 -3.50 -17.15
C ALA A 129 17.17 -2.91 -17.52
N SER A 130 18.23 -3.30 -16.81
CA SER A 130 19.61 -2.84 -17.09
C SER A 130 20.33 -3.61 -18.21
N GLY A 131 19.73 -4.67 -18.76
CA GLY A 131 20.32 -5.55 -19.78
C GLY A 131 20.21 -5.06 -21.23
N ALA A 132 21.01 -5.67 -22.12
CA ALA A 132 20.95 -5.40 -23.55
C ALA A 132 19.56 -5.70 -24.14
N GLY A 133 19.09 -4.84 -25.06
CA GLY A 133 17.75 -4.95 -25.65
C GLY A 133 16.60 -4.50 -24.73
N SER A 134 16.92 -4.04 -23.52
CA SER A 134 15.96 -3.44 -22.59
C SER A 134 16.18 -1.93 -22.47
N TYR A 135 15.21 -1.25 -21.84
CA TYR A 135 15.28 0.18 -21.58
C TYR A 135 15.72 0.44 -20.13
N ASN A 136 16.91 1.01 -19.96
CA ASN A 136 17.45 1.33 -18.64
C ASN A 136 16.82 2.63 -18.10
N ILE A 137 15.66 2.50 -17.44
CA ILE A 137 14.95 3.64 -16.85
C ILE A 137 15.56 4.14 -15.53
N PHE A 138 16.40 3.33 -14.87
CA PHE A 138 16.90 3.60 -13.53
C PHE A 138 17.55 4.99 -13.36
N PRO A 139 18.53 5.40 -14.20
CA PRO A 139 19.17 6.70 -14.06
C PRO A 139 18.25 7.88 -14.43
N CYS A 140 17.09 7.62 -15.04
CA CYS A 140 16.15 8.67 -15.43
C CYS A 140 15.25 9.12 -14.27
N ILE A 141 14.85 8.17 -13.43
CA ILE A 141 13.81 8.40 -12.40
C ILE A 141 14.32 8.26 -10.97
N TYR A 142 15.36 7.46 -10.74
CA TYR A 142 15.96 7.27 -9.43
C TYR A 142 17.32 7.99 -9.34
N PRO A 143 17.67 8.59 -8.19
CA PRO A 143 16.88 8.72 -6.96
C PRO A 143 15.99 9.98 -6.93
N ALA A 144 15.98 10.79 -7.98
CA ALA A 144 15.38 12.13 -7.95
C ALA A 144 13.84 12.14 -7.82
N TYR A 145 13.15 11.18 -8.43
CA TYR A 145 11.69 11.19 -8.59
C TYR A 145 11.00 10.01 -7.88
N ILE A 146 11.77 9.00 -7.49
CA ILE A 146 11.28 7.83 -6.76
C ILE A 146 12.36 7.28 -5.84
N GLN A 147 11.98 6.96 -4.59
CA GLN A 147 12.92 6.49 -3.56
C GLN A 147 13.28 5.01 -3.68
N GLN A 148 12.40 4.22 -4.28
CA GLN A 148 12.63 2.81 -4.57
C GLN A 148 11.83 2.44 -5.81
N ILE A 149 12.51 1.90 -6.82
CA ILE A 149 11.83 1.45 -8.03
C ILE A 149 11.17 0.09 -7.75
N PRO A 150 9.85 -0.05 -7.94
CA PRO A 150 9.18 -1.32 -7.76
C PRO A 150 9.47 -2.28 -8.92
N PHE A 151 9.50 -3.57 -8.62
CA PHE A 151 9.55 -4.65 -9.60
C PHE A 151 8.49 -5.70 -9.26
N ASP A 152 8.06 -6.49 -10.26
CA ASP A 152 7.14 -7.60 -10.07
C ASP A 152 7.89 -8.92 -9.84
N PRO A 153 7.95 -9.46 -8.60
CA PRO A 153 8.67 -10.70 -8.31
C PRO A 153 8.00 -11.94 -8.89
N GLN A 154 6.77 -11.86 -9.40
CA GLN A 154 6.10 -12.99 -10.05
C GLN A 154 6.51 -13.16 -11.51
N VAL A 155 7.13 -12.14 -12.11
CA VAL A 155 7.60 -12.23 -13.49
C VAL A 155 8.92 -13.00 -13.51
N ILE A 156 8.99 -14.04 -14.33
CA ILE A 156 10.20 -14.82 -14.52
C ILE A 156 11.34 -13.89 -14.98
N GLY A 157 12.47 -13.92 -14.26
CA GLY A 157 13.63 -13.10 -14.53
C GLY A 157 13.56 -11.67 -14.00
N ALA A 158 12.42 -11.21 -13.46
CA ALA A 158 12.38 -9.93 -12.76
C ALA A 158 13.12 -10.04 -11.42
N HIS A 159 13.97 -9.06 -11.14
CA HIS A 159 14.82 -9.04 -9.96
C HIS A 159 15.34 -7.62 -9.70
N PHE A 160 15.85 -7.41 -8.49
CA PHE A 160 16.62 -6.21 -8.17
C PHE A 160 17.83 -6.62 -7.33
N THR A 161 19.00 -6.67 -7.97
CA THR A 161 20.27 -6.94 -7.28
C THR A 161 20.99 -5.64 -6.98
N SER A 162 21.02 -4.71 -7.94
CA SER A 162 21.69 -3.42 -7.83
C SER A 162 21.20 -2.43 -8.91
N ILE A 163 21.67 -1.19 -8.86
CA ILE A 163 21.36 -0.17 -9.87
C ILE A 163 21.83 -0.55 -11.29
N SER A 164 22.81 -1.45 -11.39
CA SER A 164 23.36 -1.96 -12.66
C SER A 164 22.84 -3.33 -13.05
N ASP A 165 22.13 -4.02 -12.16
CA ASP A 165 21.60 -5.37 -12.36
C ASP A 165 20.19 -5.45 -11.79
N TYR A 166 19.22 -5.15 -12.65
CA TYR A 166 17.82 -5.17 -12.29
C TYR A 166 16.94 -5.44 -13.51
N ASP A 167 15.76 -5.93 -13.22
CA ASP A 167 14.68 -6.14 -14.16
C ASP A 167 13.34 -5.95 -13.46
N LEU A 168 12.58 -4.96 -13.90
CA LEU A 168 11.36 -4.57 -13.19
C LEU A 168 10.17 -5.48 -13.50
N GLY A 169 10.21 -6.25 -14.59
CA GLY A 169 9.04 -6.97 -15.09
C GLY A 169 7.95 -6.09 -15.71
N TYR A 170 8.18 -4.79 -15.80
CA TYR A 170 7.28 -3.79 -16.39
C TYR A 170 7.82 -3.27 -17.73
N PHE A 171 6.93 -2.74 -18.56
CA PHE A 171 7.26 -2.27 -19.90
C PHE A 171 6.82 -0.82 -20.09
N ILE A 172 7.53 -0.08 -20.93
CA ILE A 172 7.26 1.33 -21.23
C ILE A 172 7.23 1.57 -22.75
N VAL A 173 6.34 2.46 -23.17
CA VAL A 173 6.25 2.97 -24.54
C VAL A 173 5.72 4.39 -24.55
N LEU A 174 6.20 5.22 -25.47
CA LEU A 174 5.66 6.53 -25.78
C LEU A 174 4.82 6.44 -27.04
N ASN A 175 3.57 6.88 -26.95
CA ASN A 175 2.71 7.04 -28.11
C ASN A 175 2.95 8.43 -28.71
N THR A 176 3.51 8.48 -29.92
CA THR A 176 3.88 9.72 -30.61
C THR A 176 2.69 10.47 -31.22
N ALA A 177 1.53 9.83 -31.36
CA ALA A 177 0.33 10.49 -31.88
C ALA A 177 -0.30 11.43 -30.85
N ASN A 178 -0.17 11.12 -29.56
CA ASN A 178 -0.76 11.91 -28.48
C ASN A 178 0.26 12.34 -27.40
N ASN A 179 1.55 12.05 -27.61
CA ASN A 179 2.66 12.29 -26.68
C ASN A 179 2.42 11.73 -25.27
N ARG A 180 1.71 10.59 -25.17
CA ARG A 180 1.42 9.96 -23.88
C ARG A 180 2.35 8.78 -23.60
N VAL A 181 2.88 8.74 -22.39
CA VAL A 181 3.69 7.61 -21.92
C VAL A 181 2.76 6.56 -21.34
N THR A 182 2.95 5.32 -21.77
CA THR A 182 2.25 4.16 -21.21
C THR A 182 3.24 3.24 -20.53
N VAL A 183 2.92 2.86 -19.29
CA VAL A 183 3.63 1.80 -18.55
C VAL A 183 2.66 0.64 -18.37
N SER A 184 3.13 -0.59 -18.59
CA SER A 184 2.30 -1.79 -18.59
C SER A 184 2.92 -2.95 -17.80
N ALA A 185 2.06 -3.77 -17.22
CA ALA A 185 2.38 -5.02 -16.54
C ALA A 185 1.70 -6.18 -17.29
N PRO A 186 2.34 -6.75 -18.33
CA PRO A 186 1.71 -7.73 -19.22
C PRO A 186 1.48 -9.11 -18.59
N PHE A 187 2.10 -9.37 -17.43
CA PHE A 187 2.00 -10.63 -16.69
C PHE A 187 0.97 -10.55 -15.55
N ALA A 188 -0.06 -9.72 -15.73
CA ALA A 188 -1.16 -9.65 -14.78
C ALA A 188 -1.93 -10.97 -14.75
N GLU A 189 -2.39 -11.35 -13.56
CA GLU A 189 -3.03 -12.63 -13.32
C GLU A 189 -4.54 -12.55 -13.64
N ASP A 190 -5.19 -13.71 -13.80
CA ASP A 190 -6.62 -13.83 -14.08
C ASP A 190 -7.08 -13.09 -15.36
N GLY A 191 -6.19 -12.91 -16.33
CA GLY A 191 -6.49 -12.22 -17.60
C GLY A 191 -6.73 -10.72 -17.46
N ALA A 192 -6.35 -10.12 -16.33
CA ALA A 192 -6.41 -8.68 -16.16
C ALA A 192 -5.47 -7.97 -17.14
N ASN A 193 -5.85 -6.78 -17.60
CA ASN A 193 -4.98 -5.92 -18.41
C ASN A 193 -4.60 -4.70 -17.57
N ILE A 194 -3.32 -4.59 -17.20
CA ILE A 194 -2.83 -3.55 -16.31
C ILE A 194 -1.86 -2.66 -17.07
N PHE A 195 -2.30 -1.43 -17.32
CA PHE A 195 -1.49 -0.36 -17.84
C PHE A 195 -1.98 0.98 -17.31
N ALA A 196 -1.09 1.96 -17.29
CA ALA A 196 -1.45 3.35 -17.01
C ALA A 196 -0.81 4.24 -18.07
N THR A 197 -1.50 5.32 -18.41
CA THR A 197 -1.09 6.27 -19.44
C THR A 197 -1.20 7.69 -18.91
N ARG A 198 -0.15 8.49 -19.12
CA ARG A 198 -0.15 9.93 -18.82
C ARG A 198 0.32 10.71 -20.04
#